data_AF-A0AA43LSZ2-F1
#
_entry.id   AF-A0AA43LSZ2-F1
#
_cell.length_a   1.000
_cell.length_b   1.000
_cell.length_c   1.000
_cell.angle_alpha   90.00
_cell.angle_beta   90.00
_cell.angle_gamma   90.00
#
_symmetry.space_group_name_H-M   'P 1'
#
loop_
_entity.id
_entity.type
_entity.pdbx_description
1 polymer ?
#
loop_
_entity_poly.entity_id
_entity_poly.type
_entity_poly.pdbx_seq_one_letter_code
_entity_poly.pdbx_strand_id
1 'polypeptide(L)'
;MKKIIASLIVGLLVLTGCGGSDDSADADDKLEKITVAASATPHAEILEEVKEDLKEAGYELEVKVFDDYILPNTVVDDGEIDANFFQHEPYLISFNEDNGTDLVAVANIHIEPLGIYAKDNEKTNSDFSVADVKEGAVITIPNDPSNEYRALLLLQEKGIIKIKDSNNLKSTVVDIVENPKNVEIKEVEAAGIPATLPDVDYAVINGNYALTNKVEDKLIVAETKDSKGALKYANILAVKKGNEDSAKTKALIKALQTEKVKTFIEETFGDLVIPAFD
;
A
#
# COMPACT_ATOMS: atom_id res chain seq x y z
N MET A 1 -80.01 22.89 -41.77
CA MET A 1 -78.85 23.81 -41.89
C MET A 1 -77.89 23.23 -42.94
N LYS A 2 -76.96 24.04 -43.49
CA LYS A 2 -76.04 23.75 -44.64
C LYS A 2 -75.54 22.27 -44.66
N LYS A 3 -75.75 21.44 -45.68
CA LYS A 3 -75.31 21.46 -47.11
C LYS A 3 -73.79 21.38 -47.36
N ILE A 4 -73.40 20.19 -47.85
CA ILE A 4 -72.49 19.89 -48.99
C ILE A 4 -70.97 19.78 -48.74
N ILE A 5 -70.45 18.70 -49.32
CA ILE A 5 -69.07 18.21 -49.48
C ILE A 5 -68.22 19.16 -50.35
N ALA A 6 -66.94 19.33 -50.02
CA ALA A 6 -65.88 19.54 -51.02
C ALA A 6 -64.50 19.20 -50.43
N SER A 7 -63.87 18.12 -50.93
CA SER A 7 -62.42 17.96 -50.82
C SER A 7 -61.73 18.95 -51.77
N LEU A 8 -60.68 19.63 -51.32
CA LEU A 8 -59.76 20.32 -52.23
C LEU A 8 -58.32 19.92 -51.88
N ILE A 9 -57.71 19.19 -52.80
CA ILE A 9 -56.28 18.88 -52.77
C ILE A 9 -55.59 19.99 -53.56
N VAL A 10 -54.67 20.71 -52.93
CA VAL A 10 -53.68 21.55 -53.61
C VAL A 10 -52.32 21.20 -53.01
N GLY A 11 -51.50 20.50 -53.78
CA GLY A 11 -50.10 20.27 -53.41
C GLY A 11 -49.23 21.45 -53.83
N LEU A 12 -48.16 21.71 -53.09
CA LEU A 12 -47.11 22.64 -53.50
C LEU A 12 -45.71 22.02 -53.31
N LEU A 13 -44.92 22.11 -54.38
CA LEU A 13 -43.54 21.66 -54.56
C LEU A 13 -42.68 22.91 -54.82
N VAL A 14 -41.43 23.06 -54.38
CA VAL A 14 -40.53 22.22 -53.54
C VAL A 14 -39.74 23.21 -52.65
N LEU A 15 -39.13 22.79 -51.52
CA LEU A 15 -37.83 23.33 -51.09
C LEU A 15 -37.08 22.37 -50.15
N THR A 16 -36.01 21.77 -50.67
CA THR A 16 -35.03 20.99 -49.92
C THR A 16 -34.21 21.90 -49.00
N GLY A 17 -34.42 21.77 -47.69
CA GLY A 17 -33.54 22.32 -46.68
C GLY A 17 -32.62 21.24 -46.12
N CYS A 18 -31.35 21.24 -46.52
CA CYS A 18 -30.29 20.59 -45.73
C CYS A 18 -30.10 21.41 -44.46
N GLY A 19 -30.90 21.14 -43.42
CA GLY A 19 -30.57 21.53 -42.06
C GLY A 19 -29.57 20.52 -41.51
N GLY A 20 -28.37 20.97 -41.14
CA GLY A 20 -27.37 20.10 -40.55
C GLY A 20 -27.84 19.60 -39.18
N SER A 21 -27.99 18.30 -39.06
CA SER A 21 -27.88 17.60 -37.78
C SER A 21 -26.44 17.11 -37.65
N ASP A 22 -25.55 18.04 -37.32
CA ASP A 22 -24.41 17.65 -36.48
C ASP A 22 -25.01 17.27 -35.12
N ASP A 23 -25.44 16.02 -35.00
CA ASP A 23 -25.44 15.33 -33.71
C ASP A 23 -23.97 15.03 -33.36
N SER A 24 -23.17 16.10 -33.25
CA SER A 24 -21.99 16.10 -32.40
C SER A 24 -22.51 15.97 -30.99
N ALA A 25 -22.77 14.72 -30.59
CA ALA A 25 -22.89 14.38 -29.20
C ALA A 25 -21.57 14.78 -28.54
N ASP A 26 -21.59 15.90 -27.81
CA ASP A 26 -20.70 16.11 -26.68
C ASP A 26 -21.00 14.98 -25.68
N ALA A 27 -20.41 13.81 -25.96
CA ALA A 27 -20.06 12.86 -24.93
C ALA A 27 -19.05 13.58 -24.05
N ASP A 28 -19.59 14.29 -23.05
CA ASP A 28 -18.88 14.76 -21.88
C ASP A 28 -18.17 13.52 -21.30
N ASP A 29 -16.88 13.36 -21.64
CA ASP A 29 -16.06 12.17 -21.38
C ASP A 29 -15.83 12.03 -19.86
N LYS A 30 -16.87 11.58 -19.18
CA LYS A 30 -16.86 11.34 -17.73
C LYS A 30 -16.11 10.05 -17.46
N LEU A 31 -14.81 10.24 -17.26
CA LEU A 31 -13.92 9.23 -16.72
C LEU A 31 -14.57 8.50 -15.53
N GLU A 32 -14.46 7.18 -15.50
CA GLU A 32 -14.97 6.40 -14.39
C GLU A 32 -14.02 6.53 -13.19
N LYS A 33 -14.55 6.91 -12.03
CA LYS A 33 -13.70 7.14 -10.85
C LYS A 33 -13.20 5.83 -10.24
N ILE A 34 -11.88 5.73 -10.00
CA ILE A 34 -11.25 4.73 -9.14
C ILE A 34 -10.78 5.45 -7.88
N THR A 35 -11.22 4.99 -6.72
CA THR A 35 -10.77 5.50 -5.40
C THR A 35 -9.80 4.52 -4.76
N VAL A 36 -8.67 5.01 -4.25
CA VAL A 36 -7.66 4.18 -3.58
C VAL A 36 -7.24 4.78 -2.24
N ALA A 37 -7.33 3.99 -1.16
CA ALA A 37 -6.76 4.33 0.14
C ALA A 37 -5.28 3.95 0.19
N ALA A 38 -4.39 4.86 0.60
CA ALA A 38 -2.95 4.61 0.58
C ALA A 38 -2.21 5.26 1.75
N SER A 39 -1.05 4.71 2.11
CA SER A 39 -0.05 5.43 2.91
C SER A 39 0.59 6.56 2.09
N ALA A 40 1.12 7.59 2.75
CA ALA A 40 1.64 8.79 2.10
C ALA A 40 2.82 8.52 1.14
N THR A 41 3.87 7.86 1.63
CA THR A 41 5.05 7.46 0.83
C THR A 41 5.45 6.04 1.19
N PRO A 42 5.84 5.17 0.23
CA PRO A 42 5.89 5.44 -1.22
C PRO A 42 4.54 5.30 -1.94
N HIS A 43 3.49 4.78 -1.28
CA HIS A 43 2.29 4.25 -1.95
C HIS A 43 1.50 5.31 -2.73
N ALA A 44 1.21 6.46 -2.14
CA ALA A 44 0.49 7.53 -2.84
C ALA A 44 1.34 8.18 -3.96
N GLU A 45 2.67 8.20 -3.81
CA GLU A 45 3.60 8.71 -4.83
C GLU A 45 3.65 7.77 -6.06
N ILE A 46 3.67 6.46 -5.83
CA ILE A 46 3.52 5.44 -6.89
C ILE A 46 2.15 5.55 -7.59
N LEU A 47 1.09 5.83 -6.84
CA LEU A 47 -0.26 6.04 -7.40
C LEU A 47 -0.36 7.34 -8.21
N GLU A 48 0.38 8.39 -7.85
CA GLU A 48 0.45 9.65 -8.62
C GLU A 48 1.03 9.42 -10.02
N GLU A 49 2.12 8.65 -10.10
CA GLU A 49 2.85 8.37 -11.35
C GLU A 49 1.96 7.70 -12.42
N VAL A 50 0.95 6.92 -12.00
CA VAL A 50 0.04 6.18 -12.89
C VAL A 50 -1.27 6.91 -13.21
N LYS A 51 -1.49 8.13 -12.70
CA LYS A 51 -2.76 8.85 -12.92
C LYS A 51 -3.07 9.14 -14.38
N GLU A 52 -2.10 9.62 -15.15
CA GLU A 52 -2.32 9.92 -16.57
C GLU A 52 -2.50 8.63 -17.40
N ASP A 53 -1.83 7.53 -17.03
CA ASP A 53 -2.02 6.22 -17.69
C ASP A 53 -3.45 5.68 -17.48
N LEU A 54 -4.01 5.86 -16.28
CA LEU A 54 -5.39 5.51 -15.97
C LEU A 54 -6.41 6.41 -16.67
N LYS A 55 -6.10 7.70 -16.79
CA LYS A 55 -6.90 8.69 -17.51
C LYS A 55 -6.96 8.41 -19.01
N GLU A 56 -5.84 8.04 -19.64
CA GLU A 56 -5.83 7.52 -21.01
C GLU A 56 -6.63 6.22 -21.16
N ALA A 57 -6.73 5.41 -20.10
CA ALA A 57 -7.57 4.22 -20.04
C ALA A 57 -9.05 4.50 -19.69
N GLY A 58 -9.45 5.77 -19.52
CA GLY A 58 -10.83 6.18 -19.25
C GLY A 58 -11.21 6.31 -17.77
N TYR A 59 -10.24 6.36 -16.84
CA TYR A 59 -10.47 6.40 -15.39
C TYR A 59 -9.88 7.64 -14.70
N GLU A 60 -10.61 8.20 -13.74
CA GLU A 60 -10.10 9.24 -12.83
C GLU A 60 -9.63 8.58 -11.52
N LEU A 61 -8.33 8.61 -11.24
CA LEU A 61 -7.78 8.08 -9.99
C LEU A 61 -7.80 9.14 -8.87
N GLU A 62 -8.62 8.89 -7.83
CA GLU A 62 -8.67 9.65 -6.59
C GLU A 62 -7.95 8.88 -5.47
N VAL A 63 -6.78 9.37 -5.06
CA VAL A 63 -6.01 8.80 -3.94
C VAL A 63 -6.42 9.50 -2.64
N LYS A 64 -6.77 8.71 -1.62
CA LYS A 64 -7.04 9.17 -0.25
C LYS A 64 -5.92 8.68 0.66
N VAL A 65 -5.17 9.61 1.23
CA VAL A 65 -4.02 9.31 2.09
C VAL A 65 -4.48 9.13 3.53
N PHE A 66 -3.97 8.09 4.18
CA PHE A 66 -4.16 7.77 5.60
C PHE A 66 -2.81 7.67 6.30
N ASP A 67 -2.79 7.94 7.61
CA ASP A 67 -1.63 7.88 8.49
C ASP A 67 -1.58 6.63 9.39
N ASP A 68 -2.67 5.88 9.50
CA ASP A 68 -2.78 4.60 10.22
C ASP A 68 -2.97 3.39 9.29
N TYR A 69 -2.87 2.18 9.86
CA TYR A 69 -3.02 0.90 9.15
C TYR A 69 -4.41 0.25 9.25
N ILE A 70 -5.35 0.81 10.03
CA ILE A 70 -6.69 0.24 10.28
C ILE A 70 -7.72 0.81 9.30
N LEU A 71 -7.77 2.14 9.16
CA LEU A 71 -8.77 2.83 8.34
C LEU A 71 -8.74 2.41 6.86
N PRO A 72 -7.57 2.24 6.18
CA PRO A 72 -7.53 1.87 4.76
C PRO A 72 -8.19 0.53 4.42
N ASN A 73 -8.19 -0.44 5.35
CA ASN A 73 -8.96 -1.67 5.18
C ASN A 73 -10.44 -1.45 5.47
N THR A 74 -10.77 -0.78 6.57
CA THR A 74 -12.16 -0.50 6.99
C THR A 74 -12.98 0.15 5.88
N VAL A 75 -12.46 1.22 5.26
CA VAL A 75 -13.16 1.97 4.19
C VAL A 75 -13.33 1.19 2.87
N VAL A 76 -12.50 0.18 2.62
CA VAL A 76 -12.65 -0.73 1.47
C VAL A 76 -13.65 -1.83 1.79
N ASP A 77 -13.65 -2.36 3.03
CA ASP A 77 -14.63 -3.35 3.46
C ASP A 77 -16.05 -2.74 3.55
N ASP A 78 -16.18 -1.51 4.03
CA ASP A 78 -17.45 -0.76 3.99
C ASP A 78 -17.91 -0.46 2.54
N GLY A 79 -16.98 -0.46 1.58
CA GLY A 79 -17.24 -0.15 0.17
C GLY A 79 -17.31 1.35 -0.13
N GLU A 80 -16.74 2.20 0.72
CA GLU A 80 -16.57 3.64 0.46
C GLU A 80 -15.43 3.94 -0.52
N ILE A 81 -14.49 3.00 -0.66
CA ILE A 81 -13.30 3.08 -1.51
C ILE A 81 -13.14 1.77 -2.30
N ASP A 82 -12.74 1.86 -3.57
CA ASP A 82 -12.66 0.70 -4.49
C ASP A 82 -11.52 -0.27 -4.13
N ALA A 83 -10.36 0.25 -3.68
CA ALA A 83 -9.15 -0.51 -3.36
C ALA A 83 -8.29 0.17 -2.28
N ASN A 84 -7.34 -0.56 -1.70
CA ASN A 84 -6.26 0.04 -0.91
C ASN A 84 -4.87 -0.48 -1.32
N PHE A 85 -3.86 0.32 -1.02
CA PHE A 85 -2.46 0.06 -1.29
C PHE A 85 -1.61 0.67 -0.17
N PHE A 86 -1.36 -0.13 0.88
CA PHE A 86 -0.61 0.31 2.08
C PHE A 86 0.04 -0.86 2.87
N GLN A 87 -0.33 -2.10 2.57
CA GLN A 87 -0.10 -3.28 3.41
C GLN A 87 0.52 -4.42 2.62
N HIS A 88 1.07 -5.41 3.30
CA HIS A 88 1.44 -6.71 2.75
C HIS A 88 0.45 -7.82 3.14
N GLU A 89 0.40 -8.91 2.36
CA GLU A 89 -0.55 -10.04 2.55
C GLU A 89 -0.64 -10.59 4.00
N PRO A 90 0.46 -10.75 4.77
CA PRO A 90 0.35 -11.20 6.17
C PRO A 90 -0.43 -10.24 7.09
N TYR A 91 -0.46 -8.94 6.78
CA TYR A 91 -1.25 -7.94 7.52
C TYR A 91 -2.73 -8.06 7.14
N LEU A 92 -3.02 -8.17 5.84
CA LEU A 92 -4.37 -8.39 5.31
C LEU A 92 -5.03 -9.64 5.94
N ILE A 93 -4.28 -10.74 6.06
CA ILE A 93 -4.74 -11.98 6.69
C ILE A 93 -5.06 -11.75 8.18
N SER A 94 -4.18 -11.11 8.95
CA SER A 94 -4.47 -10.81 10.37
C SER A 94 -5.68 -9.89 10.50
N PHE A 95 -5.75 -8.82 9.69
CA PHE A 95 -6.86 -7.88 9.72
C PHE A 95 -8.21 -8.57 9.46
N ASN A 96 -8.27 -9.47 8.46
CA ASN A 96 -9.44 -10.28 8.18
C ASN A 96 -9.80 -11.24 9.33
N GLU A 97 -8.81 -11.91 9.94
CA GLU A 97 -9.05 -12.79 11.10
C GLU A 97 -9.57 -12.02 12.32
N ASP A 98 -9.01 -10.84 12.60
CA ASP A 98 -9.28 -10.06 13.80
C ASP A 98 -10.58 -9.22 13.70
N ASN A 99 -10.94 -8.76 12.49
CA ASN A 99 -12.12 -7.91 12.25
C ASN A 99 -13.30 -8.65 11.60
N GLY A 100 -13.10 -9.87 11.11
CA GLY A 100 -14.15 -10.67 10.44
C GLY A 100 -14.48 -10.21 9.01
N THR A 101 -13.59 -9.43 8.39
CA THR A 101 -13.66 -8.98 6.99
C THR A 101 -13.14 -10.07 6.04
N ASP A 102 -13.38 -9.95 4.74
CA ASP A 102 -12.87 -10.90 3.74
C ASP A 102 -12.20 -10.26 2.51
N LEU A 103 -11.53 -9.12 2.73
CA LEU A 103 -10.70 -8.42 1.76
C LEU A 103 -9.63 -9.31 1.13
N VAL A 104 -9.29 -9.06 -0.13
CA VAL A 104 -8.43 -9.93 -0.95
C VAL A 104 -7.30 -9.18 -1.64
N ALA A 105 -6.11 -9.79 -1.66
CA ALA A 105 -4.97 -9.33 -2.43
C ALA A 105 -5.17 -9.61 -3.93
N VAL A 106 -4.82 -8.66 -4.80
CA VAL A 106 -5.00 -8.79 -6.26
C VAL A 106 -3.74 -8.54 -7.08
N ALA A 107 -2.71 -7.88 -6.51
CA ALA A 107 -1.39 -7.73 -7.13
C ALA A 107 -0.32 -7.40 -6.09
N ASN A 108 0.90 -7.88 -6.29
CA ASN A 108 2.11 -7.40 -5.61
C ASN A 108 2.68 -6.20 -6.37
N ILE A 109 3.10 -5.14 -5.67
CA ILE A 109 3.64 -3.92 -6.29
C ILE A 109 5.11 -3.69 -5.90
N HIS A 110 5.43 -3.64 -4.59
CA HIS A 110 6.79 -3.37 -4.13
C HIS A 110 7.09 -4.00 -2.77
N ILE A 111 8.35 -4.09 -2.38
CA ILE A 111 8.80 -4.50 -1.05
C ILE A 111 9.46 -3.29 -0.37
N GLU A 112 9.12 -3.07 0.89
CA GLU A 112 9.85 -2.23 1.82
C GLU A 112 10.57 -3.14 2.82
N PRO A 113 11.91 -3.27 2.78
CA PRO A 113 12.66 -4.01 3.78
C PRO A 113 12.47 -3.41 5.18
N LEU A 114 12.11 -4.23 6.16
CA LEU A 114 11.96 -3.76 7.55
C LEU A 114 13.35 -3.41 8.12
N GLY A 115 13.47 -2.25 8.76
CA GLY A 115 14.75 -1.73 9.26
C GLY A 115 14.84 -1.65 10.78
N ILE A 116 16.04 -1.88 11.31
CA ILE A 116 16.46 -1.46 12.66
C ILE A 116 17.14 -0.11 12.54
N TYR A 117 16.68 0.87 13.30
CA TYR A 117 17.14 2.25 13.32
C TYR A 117 17.67 2.63 14.71
N ALA A 118 18.59 3.58 14.80
CA ALA A 118 19.05 4.15 16.08
C ALA A 118 19.32 5.65 16.00
N LYS A 119 19.06 6.32 17.12
CA LYS A 119 19.14 7.78 17.31
C LYS A 119 20.40 8.45 16.74
N ASP A 120 21.57 7.94 17.13
CA ASP A 120 22.87 8.56 16.89
C ASP A 120 23.69 7.80 15.82
N ASN A 121 23.03 7.09 14.91
CA ASN A 121 23.71 6.46 13.78
C ASN A 121 23.86 7.43 12.59
N GLU A 122 24.97 7.30 11.85
CA GLU A 122 25.23 8.00 10.58
C GLU A 122 25.39 7.04 9.39
N LYS A 123 25.46 5.70 9.60
CA LYS A 123 25.74 4.73 8.54
C LYS A 123 25.10 3.35 8.76
N THR A 124 24.48 2.82 7.71
CA THR A 124 24.08 1.42 7.61
C THR A 124 25.28 0.49 7.84
N ASN A 125 25.11 -0.53 8.68
CA ASN A 125 26.06 -1.58 8.99
C ASN A 125 25.41 -2.95 8.78
N SER A 126 25.76 -3.65 7.69
CA SER A 126 25.28 -5.00 7.38
C SER A 126 25.63 -6.03 8.46
N ASP A 127 26.73 -5.79 9.17
CA ASP A 127 27.31 -6.72 10.15
C ASP A 127 26.76 -6.46 11.56
N PHE A 128 25.78 -5.54 11.71
CA PHE A 128 25.15 -5.22 12.98
C PHE A 128 24.54 -6.46 13.63
N SER A 129 24.88 -6.67 14.89
CA SER A 129 24.56 -7.88 15.63
C SER A 129 24.37 -7.60 17.12
N VAL A 130 23.98 -8.64 17.87
CA VAL A 130 23.97 -8.65 19.34
C VAL A 130 25.29 -8.21 19.99
N ALA A 131 26.43 -8.26 19.30
CA ALA A 131 27.70 -7.75 19.82
C ALA A 131 27.66 -6.24 20.05
N ASP A 132 27.00 -5.49 19.16
CA ASP A 132 26.88 -4.04 19.15
C ASP A 132 25.83 -3.51 20.15
N VAL A 133 24.89 -4.37 20.55
CA VAL A 133 23.77 -4.04 21.45
C VAL A 133 24.24 -3.97 22.90
N LYS A 134 23.88 -2.90 23.62
CA LYS A 134 24.18 -2.73 25.05
C LYS A 134 23.31 -3.65 25.91
N GLU A 135 23.82 -4.00 27.08
CA GLU A 135 23.03 -4.66 28.13
C GLU A 135 21.86 -3.74 28.56
N GLY A 136 20.64 -4.26 28.60
CA GLY A 136 19.44 -3.49 28.98
C GLY A 136 18.98 -2.47 27.94
N ALA A 137 19.43 -2.56 26.68
CA ALA A 137 19.02 -1.65 25.63
C ALA A 137 17.49 -1.69 25.38
N VAL A 138 16.90 -0.53 25.12
CA VAL A 138 15.45 -0.43 24.82
C VAL A 138 15.23 -0.50 23.31
N ILE A 139 14.31 -1.38 22.87
CA ILE A 139 13.94 -1.55 21.46
C ILE A 139 12.43 -1.40 21.30
N THR A 140 11.98 -0.43 20.49
CA THR A 140 10.57 -0.34 20.09
C THR A 140 10.29 -1.16 18.83
N ILE A 141 9.12 -1.83 18.80
CA ILE A 141 8.66 -2.64 17.66
C ILE A 141 7.16 -2.40 17.39
N PRO A 142 6.65 -2.70 16.18
CA PRO A 142 5.22 -2.67 15.88
C PRO A 142 4.41 -3.59 16.80
N ASN A 143 3.17 -3.20 17.09
CA ASN A 143 2.25 -3.94 17.96
C ASN A 143 1.07 -4.60 17.23
N ASP A 144 1.00 -4.53 15.89
CA ASP A 144 0.10 -5.39 15.12
C ASP A 144 0.73 -6.78 14.94
N PRO A 145 -0.05 -7.87 14.93
CA PRO A 145 0.49 -9.23 14.99
C PRO A 145 1.47 -9.57 13.86
N SER A 146 1.26 -9.01 12.66
CA SER A 146 2.03 -9.34 11.48
C SER A 146 3.41 -8.66 11.46
N ASN A 147 3.46 -7.38 11.86
CA ASN A 147 4.70 -6.61 11.92
C ASN A 147 5.47 -6.84 13.22
N GLU A 148 4.80 -7.11 14.34
CA GLU A 148 5.45 -7.56 15.58
C GLU A 148 6.26 -8.83 15.32
N TYR A 149 5.61 -9.84 14.72
CA TYR A 149 6.26 -11.09 14.33
C TYR A 149 7.43 -10.87 13.37
N ARG A 150 7.27 -10.00 12.36
CA ARG A 150 8.33 -9.63 11.41
C ARG A 150 9.52 -8.96 12.11
N ALA A 151 9.27 -8.05 13.04
CA ALA A 151 10.30 -7.41 13.86
C ALA A 151 11.04 -8.41 14.75
N LEU A 152 10.34 -9.34 15.39
CA LEU A 152 10.95 -10.41 16.19
C LEU A 152 11.84 -11.34 15.35
N LEU A 153 11.45 -11.66 14.12
CA LEU A 153 12.31 -12.40 13.18
C LEU A 153 13.57 -11.62 12.81
N LEU A 154 13.47 -10.31 12.54
CA LEU A 154 14.62 -9.47 12.21
C LEU A 154 15.60 -9.37 13.40
N LEU A 155 15.08 -9.15 14.62
CA LEU A 155 15.90 -9.14 15.85
C LEU A 155 16.55 -10.51 16.11
N GLN A 156 15.88 -11.61 15.77
CA GLN A 156 16.43 -12.96 15.85
C GLN A 156 17.52 -13.21 14.79
N GLU A 157 17.37 -12.70 13.57
CA GLU A 157 18.40 -12.79 12.53
C GLU A 157 19.72 -12.15 12.98
N LYS A 158 19.63 -11.02 13.70
CA LYS A 158 20.80 -10.32 14.28
C LYS A 158 21.26 -10.90 15.63
N GLY A 159 20.63 -12.00 16.09
CA GLY A 159 20.96 -12.72 17.33
C GLY A 159 20.64 -11.98 18.63
N ILE A 160 19.85 -10.90 18.57
CA ILE A 160 19.54 -10.02 19.70
C ILE A 160 18.59 -10.71 20.67
N ILE A 161 17.60 -11.42 20.13
CA ILE A 161 16.67 -12.30 20.84
C ILE A 161 16.53 -13.62 20.09
N LYS A 162 15.75 -14.55 20.63
CA LYS A 162 15.29 -15.75 19.91
C LYS A 162 13.88 -16.09 20.35
N ILE A 163 12.98 -16.34 19.41
CA ILE A 163 11.62 -16.81 19.68
C ILE A 163 11.53 -18.34 19.63
N LYS A 164 10.56 -18.88 20.36
CA LYS A 164 10.35 -20.31 20.56
C LYS A 164 10.06 -21.09 19.26
N ASP A 165 9.28 -20.51 18.36
CA ASP A 165 8.98 -21.08 17.04
C ASP A 165 8.93 -19.97 15.97
N SER A 166 9.99 -19.89 15.16
CA SER A 166 10.11 -18.94 14.05
C SER A 166 9.31 -19.32 12.80
N ASN A 167 8.33 -20.22 12.92
CA ASN A 167 7.34 -20.53 11.89
C ASN A 167 5.92 -20.18 12.34
N ASN A 168 5.70 -19.93 13.64
CA ASN A 168 4.41 -19.52 14.17
C ASN A 168 4.22 -18.01 13.99
N LEU A 169 3.43 -17.62 12.98
CA LEU A 169 3.08 -16.23 12.66
C LEU A 169 2.42 -15.46 13.82
N LYS A 170 1.95 -16.15 14.87
CA LYS A 170 1.32 -15.56 16.06
C LYS A 170 2.28 -15.50 17.26
N SER A 171 3.59 -15.64 17.04
CA SER A 171 4.58 -15.51 18.11
C SER A 171 4.77 -14.04 18.45
N THR A 172 4.65 -13.70 19.72
CA THR A 172 4.81 -12.33 20.24
C THR A 172 6.02 -12.23 21.18
N VAL A 173 6.24 -11.07 21.80
CA VAL A 173 7.27 -10.87 22.83
C VAL A 173 7.26 -11.91 23.96
N VAL A 174 6.12 -12.57 24.23
CA VAL A 174 6.01 -13.62 25.26
C VAL A 174 6.66 -14.95 24.87
N ASP A 175 6.91 -15.17 23.57
CA ASP A 175 7.56 -16.37 23.04
C ASP A 175 9.09 -16.26 22.96
N ILE A 176 9.68 -15.17 23.47
CA ILE A 176 11.14 -15.00 23.55
C ILE A 176 11.74 -15.99 24.56
N VAL A 177 12.67 -16.83 24.10
CA VAL A 177 13.33 -17.89 24.88
C VAL A 177 14.81 -17.64 25.15
N GLU A 178 15.47 -16.79 24.35
CA GLU A 178 16.84 -16.32 24.60
C GLU A 178 16.90 -14.80 24.42
N ASN A 179 17.48 -14.09 25.39
CA ASN A 179 17.71 -12.64 25.37
C ASN A 179 19.07 -12.36 26.07
N PRO A 180 20.20 -12.60 25.38
CA PRO A 180 21.53 -12.59 25.99
C PRO A 180 22.02 -11.19 26.44
N LYS A 181 21.32 -10.12 26.07
CA LYS A 181 21.60 -8.72 26.47
C LYS A 181 20.55 -8.13 27.40
N ASN A 182 19.56 -8.93 27.83
CA ASN A 182 18.40 -8.49 28.61
C ASN A 182 17.73 -7.22 28.04
N VAL A 183 17.57 -7.12 26.71
CA VAL A 183 16.93 -5.98 26.06
C VAL A 183 15.47 -5.84 26.47
N GLU A 184 15.00 -4.60 26.62
CA GLU A 184 13.60 -4.28 26.88
C GLU A 184 12.88 -4.04 25.55
N ILE A 185 11.99 -4.95 25.16
CA ILE A 185 11.14 -4.77 23.97
C ILE A 185 9.88 -3.98 24.36
N LYS A 186 9.53 -2.97 23.56
CA LYS A 186 8.33 -2.14 23.73
C LYS A 186 7.48 -2.18 22.47
N GLU A 187 6.31 -2.79 22.58
CA GLU A 187 5.28 -2.80 21.54
C GLU A 187 4.64 -1.40 21.44
N VAL A 188 4.67 -0.81 20.24
CA VAL A 188 4.14 0.53 19.93
C VAL A 188 3.40 0.46 18.59
N GLU A 189 2.36 1.29 18.41
CA GLU A 189 1.70 1.44 17.12
C GLU A 189 2.71 1.86 16.04
N ALA A 190 2.68 1.22 14.87
CA ALA A 190 3.67 1.41 13.81
C ALA A 190 3.89 2.89 13.42
N ALA A 191 2.82 3.69 13.33
CA ALA A 191 2.88 5.12 13.05
C ALA A 191 3.64 5.93 14.12
N GLY A 192 3.58 5.50 15.39
CA GLY A 192 4.21 6.16 16.53
C GLY A 192 5.70 5.80 16.71
N ILE A 193 6.18 4.70 16.14
CA ILE A 193 7.55 4.22 16.38
C ILE A 193 8.64 5.25 16.01
N PRO A 194 8.60 5.96 14.86
CA PRO A 194 9.62 6.95 14.52
C PRO A 194 9.79 8.05 15.58
N ALA A 195 8.68 8.44 16.25
CA ALA A 195 8.71 9.43 17.32
C ALA A 195 9.37 8.91 18.62
N THR A 196 9.56 7.59 18.77
CA THR A 196 10.24 7.00 19.94
C THR A 196 11.77 7.05 19.85
N LEU A 197 12.33 7.16 18.63
CA LEU A 197 13.79 7.14 18.37
C LEU A 197 14.65 8.04 19.29
N PRO A 198 14.22 9.25 19.71
CA PRO A 198 15.01 10.08 20.61
C PRO A 198 15.21 9.50 22.02
N ASP A 199 14.34 8.58 22.46
CA ASP A 199 14.21 8.11 23.84
C ASP A 199 14.52 6.60 24.03
N VAL A 200 14.89 5.90 22.95
CA VAL A 200 15.23 4.46 22.95
C VAL A 200 16.60 4.21 22.31
N ASP A 201 17.22 3.05 22.56
CA ASP A 201 18.49 2.70 21.90
C ASP A 201 18.26 2.30 20.42
N TYR A 202 17.20 1.56 20.15
CA TYR A 202 16.83 1.08 18.81
C TYR A 202 15.32 1.12 18.56
N ALA A 203 14.93 1.22 17.30
CA ALA A 203 13.55 1.08 16.86
C ALA A 203 13.46 0.23 15.60
N VAL A 204 12.47 -0.65 15.51
CA VAL A 204 12.18 -1.42 14.30
C VAL A 204 11.04 -0.73 13.55
N ILE A 205 11.30 -0.20 12.36
CA ILE A 205 10.40 0.73 11.65
C ILE A 205 10.10 0.22 10.24
N ASN A 206 8.81 0.23 9.87
CA ASN A 206 8.33 0.00 8.50
C ASN A 206 8.82 1.09 7.54
N GLY A 207 9.11 0.72 6.29
CA GLY A 207 9.73 1.62 5.30
C GLY A 207 8.91 2.90 5.06
N ASN A 208 7.60 2.78 4.88
CA ASN A 208 6.68 3.89 4.69
C ASN A 208 6.75 4.93 5.82
N TYR A 209 6.82 4.48 7.08
CA TYR A 209 6.91 5.37 8.24
C TYR A 209 8.32 5.94 8.42
N ALA A 210 9.36 5.20 8.05
CA ALA A 210 10.72 5.73 8.01
C ALA A 210 10.88 6.84 6.96
N LEU A 211 10.32 6.64 5.76
CA LEU A 211 10.29 7.61 4.66
C LEU A 211 9.44 8.84 5.01
N THR A 212 8.22 8.62 5.54
CA THR A 212 7.31 9.71 5.92
C THR A 212 7.92 10.62 6.99
N ASN A 213 8.65 10.04 7.95
CA ASN A 213 9.29 10.78 9.05
C ASN A 213 10.73 11.22 8.76
N LYS A 214 11.30 10.83 7.61
CA LYS A 214 12.66 11.21 7.17
C LYS A 214 13.75 10.80 8.16
N VAL A 215 13.69 9.53 8.58
CA VAL A 215 14.65 8.90 9.51
C VAL A 215 15.49 7.81 8.84
N GLU A 216 15.59 7.83 7.51
CA GLU A 216 16.37 6.88 6.70
C GLU A 216 17.87 6.98 7.01
N ASP A 217 18.34 8.17 7.42
CA ASP A 217 19.72 8.39 7.89
C ASP A 217 20.04 7.66 9.20
N LYS A 218 19.01 7.21 9.94
CA LYS A 218 19.14 6.45 11.20
C LYS A 218 19.19 4.94 11.00
N LEU A 219 19.01 4.46 9.77
CA LEU A 219 19.02 3.03 9.46
C LEU A 219 20.37 2.40 9.84
N ILE A 220 20.33 1.35 10.65
CA ILE A 220 21.48 0.50 10.92
C ILE A 220 21.49 -0.68 9.97
N VAL A 221 20.40 -1.45 9.91
CA VAL A 221 20.34 -2.66 9.08
C VAL A 221 18.90 -2.95 8.70
N ALA A 222 18.69 -3.46 7.49
CA ALA A 222 17.38 -3.89 7.03
C ALA A 222 17.38 -5.40 6.73
N GLU A 223 16.18 -5.96 6.53
CA GLU A 223 15.99 -7.26 5.91
C GLU A 223 16.70 -7.35 4.54
N THR A 224 17.18 -8.54 4.18
CA THR A 224 17.87 -8.75 2.90
C THR A 224 16.89 -8.98 1.75
N LYS A 225 17.16 -8.33 0.61
CA LYS A 225 16.34 -8.41 -0.62
C LYS A 225 16.18 -9.85 -1.14
N ASP A 226 17.23 -10.66 -1.02
CA ASP A 226 17.29 -12.06 -1.48
C ASP A 226 16.69 -13.07 -0.49
N SER A 227 16.17 -12.62 0.66
CA SER A 227 15.55 -13.53 1.61
C SER A 227 14.29 -14.16 0.99
N LYS A 228 14.07 -15.45 1.22
CA LYS A 228 12.83 -16.13 0.81
C LYS A 228 11.56 -15.52 1.44
N GLY A 229 11.72 -14.62 2.41
CA GLY A 229 10.65 -13.85 3.04
C GLY A 229 10.41 -12.47 2.41
N ALA A 230 11.27 -11.95 1.54
CA ALA A 230 11.10 -10.61 0.98
C ALA A 230 9.78 -10.47 0.20
N LEU A 231 9.49 -11.41 -0.71
CA LEU A 231 8.21 -11.46 -1.43
C LEU A 231 6.99 -11.73 -0.53
N LYS A 232 7.16 -12.35 0.65
CA LYS A 232 6.07 -12.57 1.62
C LYS A 232 5.58 -11.24 2.20
N TYR A 233 6.44 -10.23 2.25
CA TYR A 233 6.13 -8.88 2.71
C TYR A 233 6.11 -7.86 1.57
N ALA A 234 5.87 -8.30 0.34
CA ALA A 234 5.50 -7.41 -0.75
C ALA A 234 4.19 -6.69 -0.38
N ASN A 235 4.20 -5.37 -0.51
CA ASN A 235 3.02 -4.54 -0.48
C ASN A 235 2.11 -4.91 -1.65
N ILE A 236 0.82 -5.04 -1.33
CA ILE A 236 -0.23 -5.50 -2.23
C ILE A 236 -1.21 -4.37 -2.53
N LEU A 237 -1.79 -4.43 -3.73
CA LEU A 237 -3.10 -3.87 -3.98
C LEU A 237 -4.13 -4.86 -3.41
N ALA A 238 -5.03 -4.37 -2.54
CA ALA A 238 -6.13 -5.15 -1.99
C ALA A 238 -7.49 -4.52 -2.33
N VAL A 239 -8.52 -5.35 -2.49
CA VAL A 239 -9.90 -4.94 -2.79
C VAL A 239 -10.89 -5.70 -1.94
N LYS A 240 -12.13 -5.21 -1.89
CA LYS A 240 -13.26 -6.00 -1.38
C LYS A 240 -13.52 -7.19 -2.30
N LYS A 241 -13.73 -8.36 -1.70
CA LYS A 241 -14.02 -9.62 -2.40
C LYS A 241 -15.24 -9.50 -3.32
N GLY A 242 -15.14 -10.12 -4.49
CA GLY A 242 -16.06 -9.93 -5.61
C GLY A 242 -15.60 -8.86 -6.62
N ASN A 243 -14.64 -7.99 -6.25
CA ASN A 243 -14.09 -6.97 -7.15
C ASN A 243 -12.76 -7.36 -7.82
N GLU A 244 -12.20 -8.55 -7.55
CA GLU A 244 -10.92 -9.04 -8.08
C GLU A 244 -10.84 -8.93 -9.61
N ASP A 245 -11.94 -9.31 -10.27
CA ASP A 245 -12.09 -9.32 -11.72
C ASP A 245 -12.69 -8.03 -12.31
N SER A 246 -12.92 -6.99 -11.50
CA SER A 246 -13.56 -5.76 -11.95
C SER A 246 -12.73 -4.99 -12.98
N ALA A 247 -13.40 -4.17 -13.81
CA ALA A 247 -12.72 -3.35 -14.81
C ALA A 247 -11.74 -2.34 -14.17
N LYS A 248 -12.15 -1.70 -13.07
CA LYS A 248 -11.32 -0.80 -12.26
C LYS A 248 -10.07 -1.50 -11.72
N THR A 249 -10.23 -2.69 -11.13
CA THR A 249 -9.12 -3.46 -10.55
C THR A 249 -8.12 -3.87 -11.63
N LYS A 250 -8.59 -4.36 -12.77
CA LYS A 250 -7.73 -4.69 -13.92
C LYS A 250 -7.01 -3.47 -14.51
N ALA A 251 -7.67 -2.30 -14.55
CA ALA A 251 -7.04 -1.06 -14.98
C ALA A 251 -5.92 -0.63 -14.01
N LEU A 252 -6.20 -0.65 -12.70
CA LEU A 252 -5.24 -0.26 -11.66
C LEU A 252 -4.01 -1.18 -11.62
N ILE A 253 -4.20 -2.49 -11.68
CA ILE A 253 -3.10 -3.47 -11.77
C ILE A 253 -2.26 -3.20 -13.03
N LYS A 254 -2.91 -3.03 -14.19
CA LYS A 254 -2.21 -2.80 -15.46
C LYS A 254 -1.39 -1.50 -15.47
N ALA A 255 -1.84 -0.46 -14.77
CA ALA A 255 -1.14 0.81 -14.68
C ALA A 255 0.06 0.72 -13.71
N LEU A 256 -0.14 0.09 -12.53
CA LEU A 256 0.91 -0.10 -11.52
C LEU A 256 2.00 -1.09 -11.95
N GLN A 257 1.65 -2.17 -12.66
CA GLN A 257 2.61 -3.20 -13.07
C GLN A 257 3.21 -2.89 -14.45
N THR A 258 4.05 -1.85 -14.51
CA THR A 258 4.75 -1.42 -15.73
C THR A 258 6.23 -1.13 -15.49
N GLU A 259 7.06 -1.24 -16.54
CA GLU A 259 8.47 -0.84 -16.50
C GLU A 259 8.65 0.63 -16.09
N LYS A 260 7.71 1.51 -16.47
CA LYS A 260 7.66 2.91 -16.04
C LYS A 260 7.63 3.01 -14.51
N VAL A 261 6.74 2.26 -13.86
CA VAL A 261 6.62 2.25 -12.39
C VAL A 261 7.83 1.58 -11.73
N LYS A 262 8.41 0.53 -12.32
CA LYS A 262 9.69 -0.05 -11.83
C LYS A 262 10.80 1.00 -11.81
N THR A 263 11.04 1.67 -12.94
CA THR A 263 12.04 2.75 -13.05
C THR A 263 11.75 3.89 -12.08
N PHE A 264 10.49 4.32 -11.95
CA PHE A 264 10.12 5.35 -10.98
C PHE A 264 10.49 4.96 -9.54
N ILE A 265 10.17 3.73 -9.13
CA ILE A 265 10.50 3.22 -7.78
C ILE A 265 12.02 3.18 -7.58
N GLU A 266 12.75 2.62 -8.54
CA GLU A 266 14.21 2.47 -8.49
C GLU A 266 14.96 3.81 -8.47
N GLU A 267 14.54 4.78 -9.30
CA GLU A 267 15.17 6.11 -9.37
C GLU A 267 14.79 7.00 -8.17
N THR A 268 13.58 6.85 -7.61
CA THR A 268 13.09 7.71 -6.52
C THR A 268 13.54 7.23 -5.14
N PHE A 269 13.51 5.91 -4.89
CA PHE A 269 13.74 5.33 -3.55
C PHE A 269 14.98 4.43 -3.45
N GLY A 270 15.58 4.06 -4.59
CA GLY A 270 16.79 3.22 -4.63
C GLY A 270 16.60 1.88 -3.94
N ASP A 271 17.36 1.63 -2.87
CA ASP A 271 17.32 0.36 -2.13
C ASP A 271 16.22 0.28 -1.06
N LEU A 272 15.54 1.39 -0.76
CA LEU A 272 14.52 1.47 0.31
C LEU A 272 13.15 0.91 -0.12
N VAL A 273 12.86 0.94 -1.42
CA VAL A 273 11.62 0.43 -2.01
C VAL A 273 11.99 -0.33 -3.28
N ILE A 274 11.55 -1.58 -3.39
CA ILE A 274 12.02 -2.51 -4.44
C ILE A 274 10.81 -3.02 -5.22
N PRO A 275 10.75 -2.95 -6.56
CA PRO A 275 9.63 -3.50 -7.33
C PRO A 275 9.44 -5.01 -7.07
N ALA A 276 8.19 -5.47 -7.03
CA ALA A 276 7.82 -6.84 -6.64
C ALA A 276 6.92 -7.56 -7.67
N PHE A 277 7.06 -7.21 -8.95
CA PHE A 277 6.34 -7.79 -10.09
C PHE A 277 7.27 -7.98 -11.30
N ASP A 278 6.88 -8.91 -12.18
CA ASP A 278 7.61 -9.29 -13.41
C ASP A 278 7.52 -8.24 -14.53
#